data_AF-A0A4P0Y8L6-F1
#
_entry.id   AF-A0A4P0Y8L6-F1
#
_cell.length_a   1.000
_cell.length_b   1.000
_cell.length_c   1.000
_cell.angle_alpha   90.00
_cell.angle_beta   90.00
_cell.angle_gamma   90.00
#
_symmetry.space_group_name_H-M   'P 1'
#
loop_
_entity.id
_entity.type
_entity.pdbx_description
1 polymer ?
#
loop_
_entity_poly.entity_id
_entity_poly.type
_entity_poly.pdbx_seq_one_letter_code
_entity_poly.pdbx_strand_id
1 'polypeptide(L)'
;MTTRPSRPRSASTTVRRLVVVTLKSPITWPLAPGDRTAAKIEKLLAWLESIKAELGIPKSIREAGVQEADFLAHVDKLSEDAFDDQCTGANPRYPLISELKQILLDTYYGREFVEGEAGAKAEVAPVKAEKKAKKSA
;
A
#
# COMPACT_ATOMS: atom_id res chain seq x y z
N MET A 1 59.69 10.85 8.94
CA MET A 1 59.19 11.73 10.02
C MET A 1 58.51 12.94 9.40
N THR A 2 57.18 12.92 9.30
CA THR A 2 56.39 14.10 8.87
C THR A 2 55.10 14.12 9.69
N THR A 3 55.03 15.01 10.67
CA THR A 3 53.90 15.17 11.60
C THR A 3 52.73 15.86 10.92
N ARG A 4 51.56 15.23 10.93
CA ARG A 4 50.29 15.78 10.44
C ARG A 4 49.79 16.89 11.38
N PRO A 5 49.38 18.07 10.90
CA PRO A 5 48.84 19.11 11.76
C PRO A 5 47.42 18.75 12.24
N SER A 6 47.17 18.98 13.53
CA SER A 6 45.89 18.77 14.20
C SER A 6 44.86 19.81 13.76
N ARG A 7 43.68 19.36 13.32
CA ARG A 7 42.54 20.25 13.06
C ARG A 7 41.95 20.79 14.37
N PRO A 8 41.51 22.06 14.42
CA PRO A 8 40.87 22.62 15.60
C PRO A 8 39.48 21.99 15.79
N ARG A 9 39.14 21.64 17.04
CA ARG A 9 37.81 21.17 17.44
C ARG A 9 36.82 22.35 17.37
N SER A 10 36.12 22.45 16.26
CA SER A 10 35.05 23.43 16.06
C SER A 10 33.79 23.04 16.84
N ALA A 11 33.23 24.04 17.52
CA ALA A 11 32.05 24.06 18.38
C ALA A 11 30.80 23.36 17.81
N SER A 12 30.71 22.04 17.94
CA SER A 12 29.60 21.23 17.40
C SER A 12 28.85 20.42 18.48
N THR A 13 28.76 20.94 19.71
CA THR A 13 27.99 20.29 20.79
C THR A 13 26.64 20.97 21.06
N THR A 14 26.49 22.25 20.68
CA THR A 14 25.26 23.02 20.99
C THR A 14 24.16 22.88 19.94
N VAL A 15 24.50 22.63 18.67
CA VAL A 15 23.50 22.50 17.59
C VAL A 15 22.84 21.11 17.56
N ARG A 16 23.47 20.08 18.14
CA ARG A 16 22.91 18.73 18.22
C ARG A 16 21.75 18.58 19.22
N ARG A 17 21.51 19.58 20.08
CA ARG A 17 20.46 19.53 21.11
C ARG A 17 19.13 20.16 20.69
N LEU A 18 19.11 20.90 19.57
CA LEU A 18 17.90 21.61 19.12
C LEU A 18 17.00 20.76 18.20
N VAL A 19 17.54 19.75 17.52
CA VAL A 19 16.78 18.88 16.59
C VAL A 19 16.01 17.75 17.33
N VAL A 20 16.13 17.64 18.65
CA VAL A 20 15.45 16.59 19.44
C VAL A 20 14.22 17.13 20.21
N VAL A 21 13.89 18.43 20.09
CA VAL A 21 12.92 19.10 20.98
C VAL A 21 11.59 19.50 20.32
N THR A 22 11.36 19.22 19.03
CA THR A 22 10.10 19.59 18.33
C THR A 22 9.38 18.43 17.64
N LEU A 23 9.53 17.20 18.14
CA LEU A 23 8.63 16.08 17.84
C LEU A 23 8.04 15.57 19.16
N LYS A 24 7.15 16.37 19.74
CA LYS A 24 6.47 16.09 21.01
C LYS A 24 5.01 15.65 20.79
N SER A 25 4.76 14.88 19.74
CA SER A 25 3.58 14.03 19.69
C SER A 25 4.05 12.63 20.08
N PRO A 26 3.75 12.13 21.30
CA PRO A 26 4.05 10.75 21.62
C PRO A 26 3.13 9.90 20.74
N ILE A 27 3.69 9.32 19.70
CA ILE A 27 3.08 8.22 18.97
C ILE A 27 3.03 7.04 19.95
N THR A 28 2.07 7.06 20.87
CA THR A 28 1.84 5.99 21.84
C THR A 28 1.30 4.80 21.06
N TRP A 29 2.06 3.70 21.06
CA TRP A 29 1.65 2.46 20.42
C TRP A 29 0.34 1.95 21.05
N PRO A 30 -0.72 1.69 20.26
CA PRO A 30 -2.07 1.49 20.80
C PRO A 30 -2.35 0.08 21.35
N LEU A 31 -1.37 -0.85 21.31
CA LEU A 31 -1.59 -2.25 21.68
C LEU A 31 -1.47 -2.47 23.19
N ALA A 32 -2.49 -3.12 23.79
CA ALA A 32 -2.47 -3.53 25.19
C ALA A 32 -2.20 -5.05 25.35
N PRO A 33 -1.53 -5.48 26.45
CA PRO A 33 -1.44 -6.90 26.80
C PRO A 33 -2.86 -7.43 27.11
N GLY A 34 -3.31 -8.47 26.41
CA GLY A 34 -4.64 -9.08 26.60
C GLY A 34 -5.66 -8.83 25.48
N ASP A 35 -5.37 -7.93 24.53
CA ASP A 35 -6.22 -7.75 23.35
C ASP A 35 -6.25 -9.03 22.49
N ARG A 36 -7.44 -9.37 21.96
CA ARG A 36 -7.59 -10.41 20.94
C ARG A 36 -6.89 -9.97 19.65
N THR A 37 -6.39 -10.92 18.86
CA THR A 37 -5.64 -10.63 17.62
C THR A 37 -6.38 -9.67 16.69
N ALA A 38 -7.68 -9.87 16.46
CA ALA A 38 -8.50 -8.96 15.64
C ALA A 38 -8.51 -7.52 16.18
N ALA A 39 -8.72 -7.34 17.49
CA ALA A 39 -8.72 -6.01 18.10
C ALA A 39 -7.36 -5.30 17.98
N LYS A 40 -6.24 -6.06 17.94
CA LYS A 40 -4.92 -5.49 17.69
C LYS A 40 -4.75 -5.00 16.26
N ILE A 41 -5.32 -5.72 15.28
CA ILE A 41 -5.30 -5.33 13.87
C ILE A 41 -6.11 -4.05 13.67
N GLU A 42 -7.32 -3.97 14.22
CA GLU A 42 -8.16 -2.75 14.17
C GLU A 42 -7.45 -1.53 14.77
N LYS A 43 -6.81 -1.70 15.93
CA LYS A 43 -6.03 -0.62 16.57
C LYS A 43 -4.83 -0.19 15.72
N LEU A 44 -4.19 -1.12 15.02
CA LEU A 44 -3.09 -0.83 14.10
C LEU A 44 -3.58 -0.04 12.88
N LEU A 45 -4.71 -0.44 12.29
CA LEU A 45 -5.32 0.26 11.16
C LEU A 45 -5.75 1.68 11.55
N ALA A 46 -6.42 1.84 12.69
CA ALA A 46 -6.83 3.16 13.20
C ALA A 46 -5.64 4.11 13.41
N TRP A 47 -4.51 3.58 13.89
CA TRP A 47 -3.28 4.34 14.06
C TRP A 47 -2.60 4.70 12.72
N LEU A 48 -2.64 3.82 11.73
CA LEU A 48 -2.18 4.15 10.37
C LEU A 48 -3.04 5.26 9.74
N GLU A 49 -4.35 5.22 9.90
CA GLU A 49 -5.25 6.27 9.42
C GLU A 49 -5.01 7.61 10.12
N SER A 50 -4.71 7.61 11.43
CA SER A 50 -4.35 8.86 12.12
C SER A 50 -3.05 9.45 11.58
N ILE A 51 -2.04 8.62 11.31
CA ILE A 51 -0.77 9.09 10.74
C ILE A 51 -0.96 9.62 9.31
N LYS A 52 -1.75 8.93 8.47
CA LYS A 52 -2.08 9.41 7.13
C LYS A 52 -2.74 10.78 7.17
N ALA A 53 -3.67 10.97 8.11
CA ALA A 53 -4.35 12.26 8.31
C ALA A 53 -3.40 13.37 8.79
N GLU A 54 -2.51 13.07 9.75
CA GLU A 54 -1.50 14.03 10.24
C GLU A 54 -0.53 14.47 9.14
N LEU A 55 -0.19 13.57 8.20
CA LEU A 55 0.67 13.85 7.06
C LEU A 55 -0.07 14.49 5.86
N GLY A 56 -1.38 14.67 5.95
CA GLY A 56 -2.19 15.22 4.86
C GLY A 56 -2.30 14.29 3.64
N ILE A 57 -2.15 12.98 3.83
CA ILE A 57 -2.29 11.99 2.76
C ILE A 57 -3.79 11.79 2.48
N PRO A 58 -4.25 11.88 1.22
CA PRO A 58 -5.65 11.68 0.87
C PRO A 58 -6.12 10.26 1.20
N LYS A 59 -7.43 10.10 1.48
CA LYS A 59 -7.98 8.81 1.90
C LYS A 59 -8.23 7.84 0.75
N SER A 60 -8.27 8.35 -0.47
CA SER A 60 -8.54 7.59 -1.68
C SER A 60 -7.69 8.07 -2.85
N ILE A 61 -7.47 7.20 -3.84
CA ILE A 61 -6.73 7.57 -5.06
C ILE A 61 -7.51 8.63 -5.86
N ARG A 62 -8.85 8.63 -5.76
CA ARG A 62 -9.70 9.67 -6.32
C ARG A 62 -9.41 11.05 -5.72
N GLU A 63 -9.27 11.13 -4.40
CA GLU A 63 -8.91 12.39 -3.71
C GLU A 63 -7.48 12.84 -4.02
N ALA A 64 -6.61 11.94 -4.46
CA ALA A 64 -5.26 12.27 -4.94
C ALA A 64 -5.26 12.94 -6.34
N GLY A 65 -6.43 13.09 -6.99
CA GLY A 65 -6.57 13.80 -8.27
C GLY A 65 -6.54 12.91 -9.51
N VAL A 66 -6.66 11.58 -9.34
CA VAL A 66 -6.76 10.64 -10.47
C VAL A 66 -8.19 10.64 -11.02
N GLN A 67 -8.33 10.80 -12.34
CA GLN A 67 -9.62 10.75 -13.03
C GLN A 67 -10.16 9.31 -13.07
N GLU A 68 -11.46 9.16 -12.85
CA GLU A 68 -12.10 7.84 -12.78
C GLU A 68 -12.02 7.08 -14.11
N ALA A 69 -12.21 7.77 -15.22
CA ALA A 69 -12.12 7.18 -16.55
C ALA A 69 -10.72 6.61 -16.82
N ASP A 70 -9.68 7.35 -16.46
CA ASP A 70 -8.29 6.93 -16.67
C ASP A 70 -7.94 5.75 -15.75
N PHE A 71 -8.39 5.79 -14.49
CA PHE A 71 -8.18 4.71 -13.54
C PHE A 71 -8.85 3.41 -14.01
N LEU A 72 -10.13 3.44 -14.36
CA LEU A 72 -10.88 2.27 -14.80
C LEU A 72 -10.35 1.69 -16.11
N ALA A 73 -9.78 2.53 -16.99
CA ALA A 73 -9.15 2.05 -18.22
C ALA A 73 -7.83 1.29 -17.97
N HIS A 74 -7.13 1.57 -16.87
CA HIS A 74 -5.81 0.99 -16.58
C HIS A 74 -5.81 -0.03 -15.44
N VAL A 75 -6.87 -0.12 -14.64
CA VAL A 75 -6.91 -0.98 -13.44
C VAL A 75 -6.66 -2.46 -13.75
N ASP A 76 -7.12 -2.96 -14.89
CA ASP A 76 -6.87 -4.34 -15.33
C ASP A 76 -5.37 -4.59 -15.54
N LYS A 77 -4.73 -3.72 -16.33
CA LYS A 77 -3.29 -3.80 -16.59
C LYS A 77 -2.47 -3.62 -15.30
N LEU A 78 -2.85 -2.67 -14.44
CA LEU A 78 -2.18 -2.46 -13.16
C LEU A 78 -2.26 -3.69 -12.25
N SER A 79 -3.35 -4.46 -12.33
CA SER A 79 -3.51 -5.69 -11.55
C SER A 79 -2.62 -6.82 -12.06
N GLU A 80 -2.45 -6.93 -13.38
CA GLU A 80 -1.51 -7.87 -14.02
C GLU A 80 -0.06 -7.48 -13.70
N ASP A 81 0.31 -6.22 -13.91
CA ASP A 81 1.66 -5.70 -13.61
C ASP A 81 2.01 -5.87 -12.12
N ALA A 82 1.04 -5.68 -11.21
CA ALA A 82 1.22 -5.92 -9.78
C ALA A 82 1.40 -7.41 -9.44
N PHE A 83 0.73 -8.31 -10.17
CA PHE A 83 0.90 -9.75 -9.98
C PHE A 83 2.30 -10.22 -10.40
N ASP A 84 2.83 -9.66 -11.49
CA ASP A 84 4.15 -9.99 -12.03
C ASP A 84 5.31 -9.25 -11.33
N ASP A 85 5.01 -8.39 -10.34
CA ASP A 85 6.02 -7.69 -9.54
C ASP A 85 6.82 -8.68 -8.68
N GLN A 86 8.14 -8.48 -8.61
CA GLN A 86 9.04 -9.35 -7.85
C GLN A 86 8.72 -9.38 -6.34
N CYS A 87 8.05 -8.36 -5.82
CA CYS A 87 7.64 -8.30 -4.42
C CYS A 87 6.45 -9.22 -4.12
N THR A 88 5.61 -9.56 -5.12
CA THR A 88 4.38 -10.34 -4.92
C THR A 88 4.66 -11.76 -4.48
N GLY A 89 5.78 -12.35 -4.93
CA GLY A 89 6.22 -13.67 -4.49
C GLY A 89 6.55 -13.78 -3.00
N ALA A 90 6.81 -12.65 -2.31
CA ALA A 90 7.10 -12.62 -0.88
C ALA A 90 5.87 -12.29 -0.01
N ASN A 91 4.70 -12.06 -0.62
CA ASN A 91 3.47 -11.81 0.14
C ASN A 91 3.03 -13.10 0.86
N PRO A 92 2.73 -13.08 2.18
CA PRO A 92 2.29 -14.27 2.91
C PRO A 92 1.03 -14.94 2.35
N ARG A 93 0.18 -14.20 1.60
CA ARG A 93 -0.94 -14.73 0.82
C ARG A 93 -0.65 -14.52 -0.65
N TYR A 94 -0.60 -15.58 -1.45
CA TYR A 94 -0.44 -15.45 -2.91
C TYR A 94 -1.75 -14.94 -3.53
N PRO A 95 -1.79 -13.72 -4.10
CA PRO A 95 -3.02 -13.10 -4.52
C PRO A 95 -3.44 -13.55 -5.92
N LEU A 96 -4.73 -13.55 -6.20
CA LEU A 96 -5.25 -13.62 -7.57
C LEU A 96 -5.30 -12.22 -8.20
N ILE A 97 -5.16 -12.13 -9.52
CA ILE A 97 -5.27 -10.85 -10.26
C ILE A 97 -6.63 -10.18 -9.99
N SER A 98 -7.70 -10.96 -9.88
CA SER A 98 -9.04 -10.48 -9.54
C SER A 98 -9.14 -9.89 -8.13
N GLU A 99 -8.39 -10.43 -7.16
CA GLU A 99 -8.34 -9.90 -5.80
C GLU A 99 -7.55 -8.58 -5.76
N LEU A 100 -6.42 -8.50 -6.48
CA LEU A 100 -5.65 -7.26 -6.62
C LEU A 100 -6.47 -6.15 -7.26
N LYS A 101 -7.22 -6.47 -8.33
CA LYS A 101 -8.15 -5.53 -8.97
C LYS A 101 -9.19 -5.00 -7.98
N GLN A 102 -9.75 -5.87 -7.15
CA GLN A 102 -10.74 -5.46 -6.16
C GLN A 102 -10.13 -4.52 -5.11
N ILE A 103 -8.94 -4.83 -4.59
CA ILE A 103 -8.21 -3.95 -3.65
C ILE A 103 -7.93 -2.59 -4.29
N LEU A 104 -7.49 -2.56 -5.55
CA LEU A 104 -7.23 -1.30 -6.27
C LEU A 104 -8.52 -0.47 -6.41
N LEU A 105 -9.64 -1.10 -6.75
CA LEU A 105 -10.94 -0.43 -6.83
C LEU A 105 -11.38 0.10 -5.46
N ASP A 106 -11.29 -0.70 -4.41
CA ASP A 106 -11.68 -0.29 -3.06
C ASP A 106 -10.82 0.89 -2.57
N THR A 107 -9.52 0.86 -2.85
CA THR A 107 -8.61 1.99 -2.56
C THR A 107 -8.95 3.24 -3.37
N TYR A 108 -9.41 3.09 -4.62
CA TYR A 108 -9.83 4.22 -5.45
C TYR A 108 -11.06 4.94 -4.91
N TYR A 109 -12.04 4.18 -4.38
CA TYR A 109 -13.26 4.74 -3.81
C TYR A 109 -13.18 4.98 -2.29
N GLY A 110 -12.07 4.62 -1.64
CA GLY A 110 -11.91 4.74 -0.18
C GLY A 110 -12.77 3.77 0.63
N ARG A 111 -13.03 2.57 0.09
CA ARG A 111 -13.76 1.49 0.77
C ARG A 111 -12.79 0.55 1.48
N GLU A 112 -13.29 -0.12 2.51
CA GLU A 112 -12.57 -1.21 3.16
C GLU A 112 -12.70 -2.50 2.35
N PHE A 113 -11.61 -3.26 2.23
CA PHE A 113 -11.61 -4.53 1.53
C PHE A 113 -12.26 -5.62 2.41
N VAL A 114 -13.29 -6.27 1.88
CA VAL A 114 -13.97 -7.39 2.55
C VAL A 114 -13.78 -8.66 1.72
N GLU A 115 -13.27 -9.70 2.36
CA GLU A 115 -13.11 -11.00 1.72
C GLU A 115 -14.48 -11.61 1.36
N GLY A 116 -14.65 -12.05 0.12
CA GLY A 116 -15.87 -12.73 -0.37
C GLY A 116 -16.60 -12.01 -1.51
N GLU A 117 -16.49 -10.68 -1.63
CA GLU A 117 -17.13 -9.95 -2.74
C GLU A 117 -16.34 -10.05 -4.06
N ALA A 118 -15.01 -10.22 -3.97
CA ALA A 118 -14.12 -10.35 -5.13
C ALA A 118 -14.37 -11.63 -5.96
N GLY A 119 -14.82 -12.72 -5.32
CA GLY A 119 -15.15 -13.98 -5.98
C GLY A 119 -16.52 -14.00 -6.64
N ALA A 120 -17.49 -13.25 -6.10
CA ALA A 120 -18.88 -13.28 -6.55
C ALA A 120 -19.11 -12.64 -7.93
N LYS A 121 -18.20 -11.80 -8.41
CA LYS A 121 -18.32 -11.14 -9.74
C LYS A 121 -17.49 -11.81 -10.84
N ALA A 122 -16.66 -12.81 -10.52
CA ALA A 122 -15.76 -13.45 -11.48
C ALA A 122 -16.36 -14.67 -12.22
N GLU A 123 -17.55 -15.16 -11.83
CA GLU A 123 -18.13 -16.38 -12.44
C GLU A 123 -19.04 -16.16 -13.67
N VAL A 124 -19.12 -14.95 -14.24
CA VAL A 124 -19.96 -14.68 -15.42
C VAL A 124 -19.18 -14.04 -16.56
N ALA A 125 -18.33 -14.85 -17.19
CA ALA A 125 -17.97 -14.67 -18.59
C ALA A 125 -17.99 -16.04 -19.29
N PRO A 126 -18.99 -16.34 -20.15
CA PRO A 126 -19.04 -17.63 -20.83
C PRO A 126 -17.98 -17.64 -21.92
N VAL A 127 -17.07 -18.61 -21.84
CA VAL A 127 -16.11 -18.90 -22.90
C VAL A 127 -16.90 -19.45 -24.10
N LYS A 128 -17.21 -18.58 -25.05
CA LYS A 128 -17.82 -18.97 -26.32
C LYS A 128 -16.76 -19.74 -27.14
N ALA A 129 -17.04 -21.02 -27.34
CA ALA A 129 -16.31 -21.87 -28.27
C ALA A 129 -16.47 -21.36 -29.70
N GLU A 130 -15.38 -21.03 -30.37
CA GLU A 130 -15.32 -20.91 -31.83
C GLU A 130 -14.40 -22.00 -32.40
N LYS A 131 -15.01 -23.12 -32.80
CA LYS A 131 -14.49 -23.99 -33.85
C LYS A 131 -14.56 -23.23 -35.17
N LYS A 132 -13.42 -22.93 -35.79
CA LYS A 132 -13.39 -22.62 -37.24
C LYS A 132 -12.29 -23.42 -37.94
N ALA A 133 -12.75 -24.22 -38.89
CA ALA A 133 -11.98 -25.07 -39.77
C ALA A 133 -10.88 -24.33 -40.53
N LYS A 134 -9.74 -25.00 -40.73
CA LYS A 134 -8.84 -24.74 -41.86
C LYS A 134 -8.54 -26.05 -42.59
N LYS A 135 -9.15 -26.14 -43.76
CA LYS A 135 -8.83 -27.03 -44.88
C LYS A 135 -7.71 -26.39 -45.68
N SER A 136 -6.61 -27.11 -45.87
CA SER A 136 -5.51 -26.84 -46.82
C SER A 136 -4.44 -27.90 -46.56
N ALA A 137 -3.87 -28.62 -47.51
CA ALA A 137 -4.02 -28.75 -48.96
C ALA A 137 -3.44 -30.13 -49.32
#